data_AF-A0A1I1FS09-F1
#
_entry.id   AF-A0A1I1FS09-F1
#
_cell.length_a   1.000
_cell.length_b   1.000
_cell.length_c   1.000
_cell.angle_alpha   90.00
_cell.angle_beta   90.00
_cell.angle_gamma   90.00
#
_symmetry.space_group_name_H-M   'P 1'
#
loop_
_entity.id
_entity.type
_entity.pdbx_description
1 polymer ?
#
loop_
_entity_poly.entity_id
_entity_poly.type
_entity_poly.pdbx_seq_one_letter_code
_entity_poly.pdbx_strand_id
1 'polypeptide(L)'
;MHPLETVLLLLIFVIGLALIARRLNLVFPIVLTVGGLVIGFIPGLPNVGLDSSVVLLVFLPPILYSAAWYTNWSDFRRNLEPIVVLALGLVLATSICIAYVAQSFIPGFTLATGLLLGAIVSPSDAVAATAIMKTLAVPRKIVAILEGESLVNDATALVIFQLALATMSTGNFSLTESLLDFIRLAGGGIGVGLVIGYLSFLLHKHGNLEPALETVLTFVTAYSAYIAAEHLHLSGVLSVVTAGLLLGRKQSSVHSPITRMQAVAVWDFVVVLLNGLIFILIGLQLPHVVDAIKGQSLGQLVWFGLLISLTTVVIRFLGIFLADTVSTQARKALHLLPVFPSYKHTTLLAYISMRGIVSLAAALSIPERLPNGLPCPGRNLILFITFCVILFTLVGQGSILPIVIRALQFGQQSTDYLSRQEIRRRLSRKALAVIHQVVDQEGLTGDTVKEIIDRHQQRVNELERKDPEKAECQHQLSRKLTLSSIQVQRAELLNLRDAQLIDVDLFHELENELDREEIQAKTSDV
;
A
#
# COMPACT_ATOMS: atom_id res chain seq x y z
N MET A 1 13.78 -31.71 -2.24
CA MET A 1 14.37 -30.53 -2.89
C MET A 1 14.92 -29.63 -1.81
N HIS A 2 16.10 -29.05 -2.02
CA HIS A 2 16.62 -28.05 -1.10
C HIS A 2 15.74 -26.79 -1.13
N PRO A 3 15.57 -26.05 -0.01
CA PRO A 3 14.75 -24.83 0.03
C PRO A 3 15.09 -23.83 -1.08
N LEU A 4 16.37 -23.73 -1.44
CA LEU A 4 16.86 -22.88 -2.52
C LEU A 4 16.31 -23.31 -3.90
N GLU A 5 16.27 -24.60 -4.19
CA GLU A 5 15.75 -25.14 -5.46
C GLU A 5 14.26 -24.84 -5.58
N THR A 6 13.51 -24.97 -4.48
CA THR A 6 12.09 -24.65 -4.42
C THR A 6 11.85 -23.16 -4.69
N VAL A 7 12.62 -22.26 -4.05
CA VAL A 7 12.50 -20.83 -4.31
C VAL A 7 12.84 -20.51 -5.76
N LEU A 8 13.91 -21.07 -6.32
CA LEU A 8 14.28 -20.87 -7.72
C LEU A 8 13.17 -21.34 -8.68
N LEU A 9 12.60 -22.51 -8.42
CA LEU A 9 11.48 -23.06 -9.20
C LEU A 9 10.25 -22.15 -9.14
N LEU A 10 9.91 -21.65 -7.95
CA LEU A 10 8.81 -20.68 -7.79
C LEU A 10 9.07 -19.41 -8.58
N LEU A 11 10.29 -18.87 -8.57
CA LEU A 11 10.64 -17.69 -9.36
C LEU A 11 10.53 -17.94 -10.87
N ILE A 12 10.94 -19.11 -11.34
CA ILE A 12 10.75 -19.52 -12.75
C ILE A 12 9.26 -19.54 -13.10
N PHE A 13 8.41 -20.11 -12.24
CA PHE A 13 6.96 -20.10 -12.45
C PHE A 13 6.37 -18.70 -12.41
N VAL A 14 6.79 -17.85 -11.47
CA VAL A 14 6.35 -16.44 -11.39
C VAL A 14 6.66 -15.72 -12.69
N ILE A 15 7.88 -15.86 -13.24
CA ILE A 15 8.27 -15.24 -14.51
C ILE A 15 7.44 -15.81 -15.67
N GLY A 16 7.28 -17.14 -15.76
CA GLY A 16 6.48 -17.78 -16.81
C GLY A 16 5.03 -17.32 -16.80
N LEU A 17 4.40 -17.27 -15.62
CA LEU A 17 3.04 -16.80 -15.43
C LEU A 17 2.92 -15.28 -15.68
N ALA A 18 3.95 -14.48 -15.36
CA ALA A 18 4.00 -13.06 -15.70
C ALA A 18 3.94 -12.84 -17.22
N LEU A 19 4.69 -13.63 -17.99
CA LEU A 19 4.67 -13.57 -19.46
C LEU A 19 3.29 -13.92 -20.02
N ILE A 20 2.62 -14.91 -19.44
CA ILE A 20 1.25 -15.29 -19.80
C ILE A 20 0.28 -14.15 -19.48
N ALA A 21 0.38 -13.57 -18.27
CA ALA A 21 -0.47 -12.45 -17.85
C ALA A 21 -0.36 -11.27 -18.83
N ARG A 22 0.88 -10.91 -19.21
CA ARG A 22 1.15 -9.84 -20.18
C ARG A 22 0.62 -10.19 -21.58
N ARG A 23 0.80 -11.43 -22.05
CA ARG A 23 0.30 -11.88 -23.37
C ARG A 23 -1.22 -11.84 -23.47
N LEU A 24 -1.91 -12.18 -22.38
CA LEU A 24 -3.37 -12.26 -22.32
C LEU A 24 -4.04 -10.98 -21.81
N ASN A 25 -3.26 -9.93 -21.49
CA ASN A 25 -3.74 -8.70 -20.84
C ASN A 25 -4.55 -8.97 -19.56
N LEU A 26 -4.14 -9.99 -18.79
CA LEU A 26 -4.75 -10.38 -17.52
C LEU A 26 -3.99 -9.73 -16.36
N VAL A 27 -4.68 -9.58 -15.23
CA VAL A 27 -4.10 -8.97 -14.03
C VAL A 27 -3.11 -9.95 -13.37
N PHE A 28 -1.91 -9.47 -13.10
CA PHE A 28 -0.77 -10.28 -12.64
C PHE A 28 -1.04 -11.12 -11.37
N PRO A 29 -1.56 -10.56 -10.24
CA PRO A 29 -1.89 -11.36 -9.04
C PRO A 29 -2.88 -12.50 -9.28
N ILE A 30 -3.85 -12.28 -10.19
CA ILE A 30 -4.88 -13.26 -10.52
C ILE A 30 -4.25 -14.46 -11.25
N VAL A 31 -3.41 -14.19 -12.25
CA VAL A 31 -2.74 -15.24 -13.02
C VAL A 31 -1.78 -16.05 -12.14
N LEU A 32 -1.08 -15.40 -11.21
CA LEU A 32 -0.20 -16.10 -10.27
C LEU A 32 -0.97 -16.99 -9.31
N THR A 33 -2.08 -16.51 -8.76
CA THR A 33 -2.88 -17.28 -7.80
C THR A 33 -3.53 -18.48 -8.48
N VAL A 34 -4.13 -18.30 -9.65
CA VAL A 34 -4.73 -19.38 -10.44
C VAL A 34 -3.65 -20.33 -10.97
N GLY A 35 -2.51 -19.81 -11.41
CA GLY A 35 -1.37 -20.61 -11.85
C GLY A 35 -0.81 -21.47 -10.72
N GLY A 36 -0.60 -20.89 -9.54
CA GLY A 36 -0.19 -21.61 -8.33
C GLY A 36 -1.18 -22.69 -7.93
N LEU A 37 -2.48 -22.42 -8.05
CA LEU A 37 -3.53 -23.41 -7.81
C LEU A 37 -3.42 -24.60 -8.77
N VAL A 38 -3.29 -24.34 -10.08
CA VAL A 38 -3.13 -25.38 -11.09
C VAL A 38 -1.86 -26.20 -10.84
N ILE A 39 -0.75 -25.51 -10.54
CA ILE A 39 0.54 -26.15 -10.23
C ILE A 39 0.44 -27.03 -8.98
N GLY A 40 -0.29 -26.60 -7.95
CA GLY A 40 -0.46 -27.32 -6.70
C GLY A 40 -1.17 -28.67 -6.84
N PHE A 41 -1.96 -28.86 -7.90
CA PHE A 41 -2.60 -30.14 -8.22
C PHE A 41 -1.74 -31.06 -9.11
N ILE A 42 -0.57 -30.62 -9.58
CA ILE A 42 0.29 -31.45 -10.42
C ILE A 42 1.06 -32.45 -9.54
N PRO A 43 0.86 -33.77 -9.72
CA PRO A 43 1.57 -34.77 -8.93
C PRO A 43 3.08 -34.76 -9.24
N GLY A 44 3.91 -34.84 -8.20
CA GLY A 44 5.37 -34.89 -8.33
C GLY A 44 6.11 -33.56 -8.13
N LEU A 45 5.39 -32.45 -7.95
CA LEU A 45 5.98 -31.17 -7.54
C LEU A 45 6.13 -31.08 -6.00
N PRO A 46 7.12 -30.33 -5.48
CA PRO A 46 7.35 -30.21 -4.05
C PRO A 46 6.20 -29.47 -3.36
N ASN A 47 5.69 -30.04 -2.26
CA ASN A 47 4.76 -29.36 -1.37
C ASN A 47 5.47 -28.27 -0.58
N VAL A 48 5.12 -27.01 -0.84
CA VAL A 48 5.67 -25.85 -0.12
C VAL A 48 4.74 -25.50 1.04
N GLY A 49 5.08 -25.96 2.24
CA GLY A 49 4.43 -25.48 3.46
C GLY A 49 4.82 -24.03 3.73
N LEU A 50 3.84 -23.15 4.01
CA LEU A 50 4.15 -21.80 4.49
C LEU A 50 4.05 -21.77 6.00
N ASP A 51 5.15 -21.43 6.63
CA ASP A 51 5.14 -21.05 8.03
C ASP A 51 4.60 -19.61 8.15
N SER A 52 3.63 -19.42 9.05
CA SER A 52 3.08 -18.11 9.36
C SER A 52 4.15 -17.08 9.74
N SER A 53 5.20 -17.50 10.45
CA SER A 53 6.29 -16.63 10.88
C SER A 53 7.09 -16.10 9.69
N VAL A 54 7.30 -16.93 8.66
CA VAL A 54 7.97 -16.53 7.42
C VAL A 54 7.09 -15.54 6.66
N VAL A 55 5.78 -15.78 6.56
CA VAL A 55 4.85 -14.85 5.90
C VAL A 55 4.86 -13.49 6.59
N LEU A 56 4.70 -13.50 7.92
CA LEU A 56 4.63 -12.29 8.74
C LEU A 56 5.95 -11.51 8.79
N LEU A 57 7.10 -12.20 8.82
CA LEU A 57 8.41 -11.54 8.95
C LEU A 57 9.02 -11.16 7.59
N VAL A 58 8.90 -12.00 6.57
CA VAL A 58 9.59 -11.77 5.27
C VAL A 58 8.76 -10.91 4.31
N PHE A 59 7.44 -11.06 4.29
CA PHE A 59 6.59 -10.39 3.30
C PHE A 59 5.96 -9.10 3.85
N LEU A 60 5.46 -9.14 5.08
CA LEU A 60 4.67 -8.05 5.64
C LEU A 60 5.46 -6.74 5.81
N PRO A 61 6.65 -6.71 6.46
CA PRO A 61 7.38 -5.47 6.71
C PRO A 61 7.74 -4.71 5.43
N PRO A 62 8.34 -5.33 4.40
CA PRO A 62 8.69 -4.59 3.18
C PRO A 62 7.45 -4.11 2.41
N ILE A 63 6.37 -4.91 2.32
CA ILE A 63 5.15 -4.53 1.61
C ILE A 63 4.49 -3.34 2.30
N LEU A 64 4.29 -3.43 3.63
CA LEU A 64 3.68 -2.35 4.41
C LEU A 64 4.53 -1.09 4.42
N TYR A 65 5.85 -1.24 4.60
CA TYR A 65 6.76 -0.10 4.61
C TYR A 65 6.75 0.64 3.27
N SER A 66 6.86 -0.10 2.15
CA SER A 66 6.81 0.50 0.82
C SER A 66 5.48 1.22 0.55
N ALA A 67 4.35 0.61 0.91
CA ALA A 67 3.03 1.23 0.77
C ALA A 67 2.93 2.52 1.60
N ALA A 68 3.37 2.48 2.86
CA ALA A 68 3.39 3.64 3.74
C ALA A 68 4.35 4.75 3.26
N TRP A 69 5.51 4.36 2.72
CA TRP A 69 6.53 5.28 2.22
C TRP A 69 6.04 6.11 1.03
N TYR A 70 5.33 5.48 0.08
CA TYR A 70 4.79 6.15 -1.10
C TYR A 70 3.44 6.83 -0.86
N THR A 71 2.83 6.64 0.31
CA THR A 71 1.57 7.29 0.65
C THR A 71 1.77 8.81 0.79
N ASN A 72 1.00 9.59 0.03
CA ASN A 72 1.01 11.04 0.18
C ASN A 72 0.36 11.46 1.51
N TRP A 73 1.17 11.98 2.43
CA TRP A 73 0.71 12.42 3.75
C TRP A 73 -0.40 13.48 3.71
N SER A 74 -0.38 14.40 2.73
CA SER A 74 -1.41 15.44 2.63
C SER A 74 -2.77 14.83 2.27
N ASP A 75 -2.79 13.86 1.36
CA ASP A 75 -3.99 13.13 0.95
C ASP A 75 -4.49 12.22 2.06
N PHE A 76 -3.59 11.49 2.73
CA PHE A 76 -3.92 10.67 3.90
C PHE A 76 -4.59 11.51 4.99
N ARG A 77 -3.97 12.64 5.37
CA ARG A 77 -4.50 13.55 6.41
C ARG A 77 -5.87 14.12 6.04
N ARG A 78 -6.06 14.56 4.79
CA ARG A 78 -7.33 15.12 4.31
C ARG A 78 -8.46 14.08 4.29
N ASN A 79 -8.12 12.80 4.19
CA ASN A 79 -9.06 11.68 4.15
C ASN A 79 -9.07 10.84 5.44
N LEU A 80 -8.58 11.36 6.57
CA LEU A 80 -8.53 10.61 7.83
C LEU A 80 -9.91 10.13 8.28
N GLU A 81 -10.95 10.95 8.18
CA GLU A 81 -12.32 10.57 8.58
C GLU A 81 -12.80 9.30 7.85
N PRO A 82 -12.86 9.24 6.50
CA PRO A 82 -13.27 8.01 5.83
C PRO A 82 -12.30 6.85 6.07
N ILE A 83 -10.98 7.09 6.12
CA ILE A 83 -9.99 6.03 6.39
C ILE A 83 -10.26 5.37 7.75
N VAL A 84 -10.47 6.16 8.81
CA VAL A 84 -10.70 5.64 10.17
C VAL A 84 -12.04 4.91 10.27
N VAL A 85 -13.10 5.45 9.66
CA VAL A 85 -14.41 4.79 9.64
C VAL A 85 -14.35 3.43 8.94
N LEU A 86 -13.60 3.32 7.84
CA LEU A 86 -13.43 2.07 7.11
C LEU A 86 -12.48 1.10 7.85
N ALA A 87 -11.31 1.58 8.28
CA ALA A 87 -10.29 0.73 8.88
C ALA A 87 -10.63 0.26 10.30
N LEU A 88 -11.46 1.00 11.05
CA LEU A 88 -11.93 0.59 12.39
C LEU A 88 -13.39 0.12 12.33
N GLY A 89 -14.30 1.02 11.93
CA GLY A 89 -15.74 0.78 12.01
C GLY A 89 -16.20 -0.35 11.11
N LEU A 90 -15.82 -0.33 9.83
CA LEU A 90 -16.23 -1.38 8.90
C LEU A 90 -15.57 -2.73 9.20
N VAL A 91 -14.30 -2.74 9.65
CA VAL A 91 -13.61 -3.98 10.07
C VAL A 91 -14.30 -4.63 11.27
N LEU A 92 -14.66 -3.83 12.29
CA LEU A 92 -15.40 -4.31 13.46
C LEU A 92 -16.79 -4.83 13.06
N ALA A 93 -17.55 -4.05 12.27
CA ALA A 93 -18.87 -4.45 11.80
C ALA A 93 -18.81 -5.74 10.97
N THR A 94 -17.82 -5.85 10.08
CA THR A 94 -17.60 -7.05 9.26
C THR A 94 -17.26 -8.26 10.12
N SER A 95 -16.36 -8.10 11.10
CA SER A 95 -15.96 -9.19 12.00
C SER A 95 -17.13 -9.71 12.83
N ILE A 96 -17.95 -8.80 13.39
CA ILE A 96 -19.13 -9.15 14.19
C ILE A 96 -20.20 -9.84 13.35
N CYS A 97 -20.54 -9.28 12.19
CA CYS A 97 -21.54 -9.87 11.30
C CYS A 97 -21.10 -11.27 10.81
N ILE A 98 -19.82 -11.43 10.47
CA ILE A 98 -19.28 -12.75 10.11
C ILE A 98 -19.33 -13.70 11.30
N ALA A 99 -19.10 -13.22 12.53
CA ALA A 99 -19.23 -14.07 13.72
C ALA A 99 -20.64 -14.66 13.87
N TYR A 100 -21.67 -13.83 13.72
CA TYR A 100 -23.06 -14.27 13.79
C TYR A 100 -23.44 -15.20 12.64
N VAL A 101 -23.03 -14.88 11.40
CA VAL A 101 -23.30 -15.74 10.24
C VAL A 101 -22.59 -17.08 10.37
N ALA A 102 -21.31 -17.09 10.73
CA ALA A 102 -20.55 -18.32 10.90
C ALA A 102 -21.14 -19.20 12.02
N GLN A 103 -21.48 -18.63 13.18
CA GLN A 103 -22.12 -19.38 14.26
C GLN A 103 -23.46 -19.98 13.84
N SER A 104 -24.27 -19.25 13.07
CA SER A 104 -25.62 -19.68 12.69
C SER A 104 -25.63 -20.78 11.63
N PHE A 105 -24.68 -20.74 10.68
CA PHE A 105 -24.71 -21.60 9.50
C PHE A 105 -23.62 -22.69 9.50
N ILE A 106 -22.55 -22.54 10.28
CA ILE A 106 -21.43 -23.49 10.30
C ILE A 106 -21.48 -24.29 11.62
N PRO A 107 -21.82 -25.59 11.56
CA PRO A 107 -21.90 -26.43 12.76
C PRO A 107 -20.58 -26.45 13.53
N GLY A 108 -20.66 -26.28 14.85
CA GLY A 108 -19.50 -26.27 15.74
C GLY A 108 -18.78 -24.93 15.86
N PHE A 109 -19.18 -23.89 15.12
CA PHE A 109 -18.66 -22.54 15.34
C PHE A 109 -19.36 -21.87 16.51
N THR A 110 -18.55 -21.34 17.43
CA THR A 110 -18.96 -20.39 18.47
C THR A 110 -18.85 -18.96 17.94
N LEU A 111 -19.40 -17.98 18.68
CA LEU A 111 -19.16 -16.56 18.39
C LEU A 111 -17.66 -16.23 18.36
N ALA A 112 -16.85 -16.82 19.24
CA ALA A 112 -15.42 -16.53 19.29
C ALA A 112 -14.68 -17.07 18.04
N THR A 113 -14.99 -18.30 17.58
CA THR A 113 -14.43 -18.82 16.32
C THR A 113 -14.94 -18.06 15.09
N GLY A 114 -16.19 -17.60 15.13
CA GLY A 114 -16.74 -16.75 14.08
C GLY A 114 -16.09 -15.36 14.06
N LEU A 115 -15.80 -14.79 15.22
CA LEU A 115 -15.08 -13.52 15.36
C LEU A 115 -13.63 -13.65 14.89
N LEU A 116 -12.99 -14.78 15.18
CA LEU A 116 -11.66 -15.12 14.66
C LEU A 116 -11.67 -15.15 13.13
N LEU A 117 -12.62 -15.87 12.51
CA LEU A 117 -12.79 -15.90 11.06
C LEU A 117 -13.06 -14.48 10.51
N GLY A 118 -13.95 -13.73 11.16
CA GLY A 118 -14.28 -12.36 10.79
C GLY A 118 -13.10 -11.41 10.84
N ALA A 119 -12.26 -11.51 11.86
CA ALA A 119 -11.01 -10.76 11.98
C ALA A 119 -10.06 -11.05 10.82
N ILE A 120 -9.94 -12.31 10.41
CA ILE A 120 -9.05 -12.73 9.34
C ILE A 120 -9.49 -12.20 7.96
N VAL A 121 -10.79 -12.23 7.66
CA VAL A 121 -11.31 -11.91 6.32
C VAL A 121 -11.85 -10.48 6.15
N SER A 122 -11.86 -9.69 7.24
CA SER A 122 -12.33 -8.31 7.22
C SER A 122 -11.35 -7.29 6.63
N PRO A 123 -10.01 -7.41 6.81
CA PRO A 123 -9.05 -6.54 6.12
C PRO A 123 -9.15 -6.66 4.62
N SER A 124 -9.13 -5.51 3.96
CA SER A 124 -8.99 -5.41 2.52
C SER A 124 -7.55 -5.07 2.15
N ASP A 125 -7.05 -5.66 1.07
CA ASP A 125 -5.71 -5.46 0.53
C ASP A 125 -5.78 -4.46 -0.63
N ALA A 126 -5.21 -3.28 -0.43
CA ALA A 126 -5.15 -2.24 -1.44
C ALA A 126 -4.10 -2.54 -2.53
N VAL A 127 -3.08 -3.36 -2.28
CA VAL A 127 -1.97 -3.60 -3.22
C VAL A 127 -2.47 -4.29 -4.49
N ALA A 128 -3.31 -5.31 -4.34
CA ALA A 128 -3.91 -6.00 -5.49
C ALA A 128 -4.83 -5.08 -6.30
N ALA A 129 -5.63 -4.25 -5.62
CA ALA A 129 -6.54 -3.34 -6.27
C ALA A 129 -5.82 -2.18 -6.98
N THR A 130 -4.81 -1.59 -6.35
CA THR A 130 -4.02 -0.48 -6.92
C THR A 130 -3.23 -0.92 -8.14
N ALA A 131 -2.76 -2.17 -8.20
CA ALA A 131 -2.15 -2.72 -9.41
C ALA A 131 -3.09 -2.69 -10.63
N ILE A 132 -4.40 -2.92 -10.43
CA ILE A 132 -5.42 -2.80 -11.49
C ILE A 132 -5.69 -1.32 -11.80
N MET A 133 -5.83 -0.49 -10.76
CA MET A 133 -6.15 0.92 -10.91
C MET A 133 -5.03 1.73 -11.56
N LYS A 134 -3.74 1.39 -11.40
CA LYS A 134 -2.64 2.09 -12.11
C LYS A 134 -2.81 2.06 -13.64
N THR A 135 -3.55 1.10 -14.17
CA THR A 135 -3.82 0.99 -15.62
C THR A 135 -5.10 1.71 -16.07
N LEU A 136 -5.90 2.21 -15.13
CA LEU A 136 -7.23 2.78 -15.37
C LEU A 136 -7.34 4.12 -14.64
N ALA A 137 -7.66 5.22 -15.31
CA ALA A 137 -7.67 6.57 -14.73
C ALA A 137 -8.73 6.78 -13.62
N VAL A 138 -8.47 6.24 -12.43
CA VAL A 138 -9.31 6.31 -11.23
C VAL A 138 -8.92 7.55 -10.40
N PRO A 139 -9.89 8.27 -9.79
CA PRO A 139 -9.59 9.41 -8.95
C PRO A 139 -8.66 9.06 -7.77
N ARG A 140 -7.63 9.88 -7.58
CA ARG A 140 -6.65 9.78 -6.48
C ARG A 140 -7.25 9.63 -5.11
N LYS A 141 -8.35 10.36 -4.87
CA LYS A 141 -9.03 10.33 -3.58
C LYS A 141 -9.44 8.90 -3.21
N ILE A 142 -9.89 8.11 -4.19
CA ILE A 142 -10.26 6.71 -3.97
C ILE A 142 -9.03 5.88 -3.67
N VAL A 143 -7.94 6.05 -4.43
CA VAL A 143 -6.66 5.37 -4.21
C VAL A 143 -6.12 5.65 -2.81
N ALA A 144 -6.04 6.93 -2.41
CA ALA A 144 -5.54 7.34 -1.10
C ALA A 144 -6.41 6.83 0.06
N ILE A 145 -7.73 6.77 -0.10
CA ILE A 145 -8.63 6.19 0.90
C ILE A 145 -8.41 4.68 1.02
N LEU A 146 -8.24 3.96 -0.11
CA LEU A 146 -8.01 2.52 -0.12
C LEU A 146 -6.65 2.15 0.47
N GLU A 147 -5.57 2.83 0.07
CA GLU A 147 -4.24 2.64 0.64
C GLU A 147 -4.27 2.94 2.13
N GLY A 148 -4.88 4.06 2.54
CA GLY A 148 -5.02 4.42 3.94
C GLY A 148 -5.84 3.42 4.75
N GLU A 149 -6.93 2.90 4.20
CA GLU A 149 -7.73 1.82 4.82
C GLU A 149 -6.87 0.58 5.03
N SER A 150 -6.16 0.11 3.99
CA SER A 150 -5.31 -1.08 4.00
C SER A 150 -4.12 -0.97 4.95
N LEU A 151 -3.62 0.23 5.22
CA LEU A 151 -2.52 0.44 6.16
C LEU A 151 -2.97 0.29 7.63
N VAL A 152 -4.23 0.58 7.93
CA VAL A 152 -4.75 0.63 9.31
C VAL A 152 -5.60 -0.61 9.64
N ASN A 153 -6.34 -1.14 8.68
CA ASN A 153 -7.27 -2.26 8.88
C ASN A 153 -6.58 -3.55 9.37
N ASP A 154 -5.37 -3.82 8.91
CA ASP A 154 -4.55 -4.97 9.29
C ASP A 154 -4.29 -5.00 10.80
N ALA A 155 -4.02 -3.82 11.37
CA ALA A 155 -3.80 -3.68 12.80
C ALA A 155 -5.10 -3.91 13.59
N THR A 156 -6.22 -3.36 13.12
CA THR A 156 -7.54 -3.57 13.72
C THR A 156 -7.89 -5.05 13.74
N ALA A 157 -7.72 -5.74 12.61
CA ALA A 157 -7.99 -7.16 12.49
C ALA A 157 -7.10 -8.01 13.39
N LEU A 158 -5.81 -7.71 13.48
CA LEU A 158 -4.90 -8.46 14.36
C LEU A 158 -5.31 -8.34 15.83
N VAL A 159 -5.82 -7.18 16.27
CA VAL A 159 -6.35 -7.05 17.64
C VAL A 159 -7.64 -7.84 17.83
N ILE A 160 -8.59 -7.79 16.88
CA ILE A 160 -9.81 -8.61 16.95
C ILE A 160 -9.45 -10.10 16.95
N PHE A 161 -8.43 -10.50 16.18
CA PHE A 161 -7.91 -11.86 16.14
C PHE A 161 -7.37 -12.30 17.50
N GLN A 162 -6.52 -11.49 18.14
CA GLN A 162 -6.00 -11.78 19.47
C GLN A 162 -7.11 -11.88 20.51
N LEU A 163 -8.09 -10.97 20.44
CA LEU A 163 -9.27 -10.99 21.29
C LEU A 163 -10.09 -12.28 21.12
N ALA A 164 -10.30 -12.71 19.87
CA ALA A 164 -11.01 -13.93 19.58
C ALA A 164 -10.28 -15.15 20.19
N LEU A 165 -8.95 -15.24 20.01
CA LEU A 165 -8.15 -16.31 20.62
C LEU A 165 -8.18 -16.28 22.16
N ALA A 166 -8.07 -15.09 22.77
CA ALA A 166 -8.16 -14.94 24.22
C ALA A 166 -9.53 -15.40 24.75
N THR A 167 -10.61 -15.01 24.07
CA THR A 167 -11.99 -15.42 24.40
C THR A 167 -12.17 -16.92 24.25
N MET A 168 -11.59 -17.54 23.21
CA MET A 168 -11.62 -19.00 23.02
C MET A 168 -10.89 -19.76 24.15
N SER A 169 -9.86 -19.15 24.74
CA SER A 169 -9.08 -19.78 25.81
C SER A 169 -9.70 -19.62 27.20
N THR A 170 -10.29 -18.45 27.48
CA THR A 170 -10.80 -18.07 28.81
C THR A 170 -12.31 -18.21 28.97
N GLY A 171 -13.07 -18.20 27.86
CA GLY A 171 -14.53 -18.20 27.86
C GLY A 171 -15.18 -16.88 28.29
N ASN A 172 -14.40 -15.91 28.78
CA ASN A 172 -14.89 -14.61 29.23
C ASN A 172 -14.57 -13.54 28.19
N PHE A 173 -15.60 -12.78 27.80
CA PHE A 173 -15.46 -11.63 26.92
C PHE A 173 -15.55 -10.34 27.75
N SER A 174 -14.47 -9.57 27.79
CA SER A 174 -14.42 -8.25 28.45
C SER A 174 -14.15 -7.16 27.43
N LEU A 175 -15.19 -6.41 27.05
CA LEU A 175 -15.06 -5.28 26.10
C LEU A 175 -14.06 -4.23 26.58
N THR A 176 -14.04 -3.94 27.88
CA THR A 176 -13.22 -2.88 28.45
C THR A 176 -11.74 -3.24 28.42
N GLU A 177 -11.38 -4.46 28.82
CA GLU A 177 -10.00 -4.96 28.74
C GLU A 177 -9.53 -5.01 27.29
N SER A 178 -10.39 -5.49 26.39
CA SER A 178 -10.11 -5.53 24.94
C SER A 178 -9.82 -4.16 24.35
N LEU A 179 -10.58 -3.13 24.76
CA LEU A 179 -10.40 -1.77 24.28
C LEU A 179 -9.10 -1.16 24.82
N LEU A 180 -8.76 -1.42 26.09
CA LEU A 180 -7.50 -0.97 26.69
C LEU A 180 -6.30 -1.65 26.03
N ASP A 181 -6.39 -2.96 25.78
CA ASP A 181 -5.35 -3.70 25.05
C ASP A 181 -5.22 -3.19 23.62
N PHE A 182 -6.31 -2.91 22.93
CA PHE A 182 -6.27 -2.27 21.60
C PHE A 182 -5.51 -0.95 21.63
N ILE A 183 -5.84 -0.04 22.56
CA ILE A 183 -5.19 1.27 22.68
C ILE A 183 -3.70 1.08 22.99
N ARG A 184 -3.35 0.13 23.86
CA ARG A 184 -1.96 -0.18 24.22
C ARG A 184 -1.18 -0.74 23.03
N LEU A 185 -1.72 -1.74 22.33
CA LEU A 185 -1.08 -2.39 21.19
C LEU A 185 -0.89 -1.41 20.02
N ALA A 186 -1.94 -0.63 19.72
CA ALA A 186 -1.93 0.33 18.64
C ALA A 186 -1.05 1.55 18.97
N GLY A 187 -1.27 2.17 20.13
CA GLY A 187 -0.49 3.33 20.58
C GLY A 187 0.98 3.00 20.79
N GLY A 188 1.28 1.82 21.35
CA GLY A 188 2.64 1.34 21.51
C GLY A 188 3.32 1.06 20.18
N GLY A 189 2.64 0.40 19.23
CA GLY A 189 3.16 0.19 17.87
C GLY A 189 3.49 1.51 17.17
N ILE A 190 2.57 2.48 17.21
CA ILE A 190 2.81 3.84 16.70
C ILE A 190 4.03 4.48 17.38
N GLY A 191 4.14 4.37 18.70
CA GLY A 191 5.27 4.90 19.46
C GLY A 191 6.62 4.32 19.02
N VAL A 192 6.71 2.99 18.90
CA VAL A 192 7.92 2.29 18.41
C VAL A 192 8.26 2.72 16.99
N GLY A 193 7.26 2.79 16.11
CA GLY A 193 7.43 3.23 14.72
C GLY A 193 7.94 4.67 14.61
N LEU A 194 7.43 5.60 15.44
CA LEU A 194 7.93 6.97 15.50
C LEU A 194 9.38 7.04 15.97
N VAL A 195 9.75 6.26 17.00
CA VAL A 195 11.12 6.23 17.50
C VAL A 195 12.08 5.70 16.43
N ILE A 196 11.78 4.55 15.83
CA ILE A 196 12.64 3.92 14.83
C ILE A 196 12.70 4.74 13.55
N GLY A 197 11.57 5.26 13.08
CA GLY A 197 11.54 6.17 11.94
C GLY A 197 12.32 7.47 12.19
N TYR A 198 12.27 8.01 13.42
CA TYR A 198 13.04 9.20 13.77
C TYR A 198 14.56 8.92 13.86
N LEU A 199 14.96 7.77 14.42
CA LEU A 199 16.36 7.34 14.43
C LEU A 199 16.89 7.14 13.01
N SER A 200 16.14 6.47 12.15
CA SER A 200 16.47 6.33 10.73
C SER A 200 16.58 7.69 10.04
N PHE A 201 15.68 8.63 10.32
CA PHE A 201 15.75 10.00 9.82
C PHE A 201 17.05 10.71 10.22
N LEU A 202 17.48 10.56 11.48
CA LEU A 202 18.74 11.15 11.94
C LEU A 202 19.96 10.55 11.23
N LEU A 203 19.95 9.24 11.01
CA LEU A 203 21.00 8.53 10.28
C LEU A 203 21.06 8.96 8.82
N HIS A 204 19.93 9.10 8.14
CA HIS A 204 19.93 9.62 6.77
C HIS A 204 20.38 11.08 6.70
N LYS A 205 19.97 11.91 7.65
CA LYS A 205 20.30 13.34 7.63
C LYS A 205 21.77 13.63 7.95
N HIS A 206 22.39 12.87 8.86
CA HIS A 206 23.75 13.17 9.36
C HIS A 206 24.79 12.10 9.04
N GLY A 207 24.37 10.93 8.56
CA GLY A 207 25.27 9.79 8.33
C GLY A 207 26.14 9.92 7.09
N ASN A 208 25.81 10.80 6.14
CA ASN A 208 26.50 10.95 4.85
C ASN A 208 26.80 9.58 4.19
N LEU A 209 25.81 8.70 4.20
CA LEU A 209 25.93 7.34 3.67
C LEU A 209 25.92 7.37 2.14
N GLU A 210 26.62 6.41 1.52
CA GLU A 210 26.49 6.21 0.07
C GLU A 210 25.05 5.79 -0.30
N PRO A 211 24.56 6.12 -1.52
CA PRO A 211 23.17 5.84 -1.92
C PRO A 211 22.71 4.38 -1.74
N ALA A 212 23.61 3.42 -1.96
CA ALA A 212 23.33 2.01 -1.72
C ALA A 212 23.09 1.69 -0.22
N LEU A 213 23.91 2.25 0.67
CA LEU A 213 23.76 2.08 2.11
C LEU A 213 22.53 2.81 2.65
N GLU A 214 22.18 3.97 2.10
CA GLU A 214 20.89 4.62 2.42
C GLU A 214 19.72 3.73 2.00
N THR A 215 19.79 3.09 0.83
CA THR A 215 18.75 2.16 0.39
C THR A 215 18.65 0.96 1.34
N VAL A 216 19.77 0.36 1.75
CA VAL A 216 19.82 -0.72 2.76
C VAL A 216 19.22 -0.26 4.09
N LEU A 217 19.52 0.96 4.53
CA LEU A 217 18.98 1.52 5.77
C LEU A 217 17.44 1.55 5.74
N THR A 218 16.80 1.80 4.59
CA THR A 218 15.33 1.75 4.50
C THR A 218 14.77 0.35 4.76
N PHE A 219 15.46 -0.72 4.33
CA PHE A 219 15.07 -2.09 4.68
C PHE A 219 15.29 -2.35 6.17
N VAL A 220 16.44 -1.94 6.72
CA VAL A 220 16.74 -2.08 8.15
C VAL A 220 15.66 -1.39 8.98
N THR A 221 15.21 -0.21 8.60
CA THR A 221 14.11 0.50 9.28
C THR A 221 12.82 -0.31 9.26
N ALA A 222 12.42 -0.84 8.10
CA ALA A 222 11.20 -1.64 7.98
C ALA A 222 11.23 -2.87 8.91
N TYR A 223 12.30 -3.67 8.86
CA TYR A 223 12.42 -4.86 9.69
C TYR A 223 12.59 -4.53 11.18
N SER A 224 13.40 -3.52 11.51
CA SER A 224 13.61 -3.12 12.90
C SER A 224 12.33 -2.60 13.54
N ALA A 225 11.53 -1.81 12.81
CA ALA A 225 10.24 -1.32 13.28
C ALA A 225 9.27 -2.47 13.60
N TYR A 226 9.20 -3.47 12.72
CA TYR A 226 8.37 -4.65 12.93
C TYR A 226 8.84 -5.48 14.12
N ILE A 227 10.10 -5.91 14.10
CA ILE A 227 10.68 -6.85 15.07
C ILE A 227 10.70 -6.23 16.47
N ALA A 228 11.04 -4.95 16.61
CA ALA A 228 11.06 -4.29 17.90
C ALA A 228 9.66 -4.19 18.53
N ALA A 229 8.63 -3.90 17.73
CA ALA A 229 7.26 -3.86 18.22
C ALA A 229 6.74 -5.25 18.61
N GLU A 230 6.99 -6.27 17.79
CA GLU A 230 6.59 -7.66 18.10
C GLU A 230 7.28 -8.19 19.38
N HIS A 231 8.57 -7.89 19.60
CA HIS A 231 9.27 -8.27 20.84
C HIS A 231 8.70 -7.58 22.09
N LEU A 232 8.12 -6.39 21.93
CA LEU A 232 7.43 -5.67 23.00
C LEU A 232 5.96 -6.08 23.13
N HIS A 233 5.51 -7.06 22.33
CA HIS A 233 4.11 -7.46 22.21
C HIS A 233 3.20 -6.27 21.86
N LEU A 234 3.63 -5.44 20.91
CA LEU A 234 2.91 -4.29 20.35
C LEU A 234 2.64 -4.54 18.87
N SER A 235 1.83 -3.69 18.22
CA SER A 235 1.49 -3.88 16.80
C SER A 235 2.71 -3.64 15.88
N GLY A 236 3.31 -4.72 15.36
CA GLY A 236 4.37 -4.65 14.34
C GLY A 236 3.93 -3.91 13.07
N VAL A 237 2.70 -4.19 12.62
CA VAL A 237 2.08 -3.54 11.45
C VAL A 237 2.06 -2.01 11.61
N LEU A 238 1.47 -1.48 12.70
CA LEU A 238 1.39 -0.03 12.90
C LEU A 238 2.76 0.61 13.11
N SER A 239 3.71 -0.11 13.71
CA SER A 239 5.09 0.36 13.85
C SER A 239 5.75 0.60 12.49
N VAL A 240 5.68 -0.38 11.60
CA VAL A 240 6.22 -0.27 10.23
C VAL A 240 5.55 0.84 9.43
N VAL A 241 4.21 0.87 9.46
CA VAL A 241 3.42 1.88 8.75
C VAL A 241 3.75 3.29 9.24
N THR A 242 3.86 3.47 10.56
CA THR A 242 4.19 4.77 11.15
C THR A 242 5.60 5.22 10.78
N ALA A 243 6.58 4.30 10.81
CA ALA A 243 7.95 4.59 10.38
C ALA A 243 8.01 4.98 8.89
N GLY A 244 7.30 4.22 8.03
CA GLY A 244 7.19 4.49 6.59
C GLY A 244 6.54 5.83 6.28
N LEU A 245 5.41 6.16 6.91
CA LEU A 245 4.71 7.45 6.73
C LEU A 245 5.57 8.64 7.19
N LEU A 246 6.29 8.50 8.32
CA LEU A 246 7.17 9.55 8.85
C LEU A 246 8.31 9.88 7.88
N LEU A 247 8.95 8.85 7.33
CA LEU A 247 10.10 9.02 6.45
C LEU A 247 9.68 9.38 5.02
N GLY A 248 8.59 8.79 4.49
CA GLY A 248 8.00 9.16 3.20
C GLY A 248 7.65 10.65 3.14
N ARG A 249 7.09 11.21 4.22
CA ARG A 249 6.85 12.66 4.34
C ARG A 249 8.12 13.50 4.19
N LYS A 250 9.26 12.99 4.63
CA LYS A 250 10.54 13.73 4.65
C LYS A 250 11.47 13.35 3.50
N GLN A 251 11.06 12.45 2.60
CA GLN A 251 11.91 11.86 1.56
C GLN A 251 12.62 12.92 0.70
N SER A 252 11.89 13.93 0.21
CA SER A 252 12.43 14.98 -0.66
C SER A 252 13.39 15.95 0.05
N SER A 253 13.39 15.97 1.40
CA SER A 253 14.27 16.82 2.22
C SER A 253 15.51 16.10 2.77
N VAL A 254 15.50 14.76 2.72
CA VAL A 254 16.49 13.92 3.43
C VAL A 254 17.37 13.15 2.46
N HIS A 255 16.80 12.59 1.40
CA HIS A 255 17.55 11.78 0.46
C HIS A 255 18.11 12.62 -0.68
N SER A 256 19.29 12.22 -1.15
CA SER A 256 19.79 12.70 -2.43
C SER A 256 18.87 12.19 -3.58
N PRO A 257 18.80 12.89 -4.72
CA PRO A 257 18.10 12.42 -5.91
C PRO A 257 18.51 11.01 -6.37
N ILE A 258 19.82 10.74 -6.33
CA ILE A 258 20.39 9.44 -6.70
C ILE A 258 19.84 8.36 -5.77
N THR A 259 19.87 8.61 -4.46
CA THR A 259 19.31 7.68 -3.49
C THR A 259 17.82 7.47 -3.75
N ARG A 260 17.04 8.52 -4.00
CA ARG A 260 15.60 8.36 -4.27
C ARG A 260 15.33 7.48 -5.48
N MET A 261 15.96 7.78 -6.62
CA MET A 261 15.78 6.99 -7.83
C MET A 261 16.20 5.52 -7.63
N GLN A 262 17.32 5.28 -6.94
CA GLN A 262 17.80 3.94 -6.65
C GLN A 262 16.87 3.20 -5.68
N ALA A 263 16.45 3.85 -4.59
CA ALA A 263 15.53 3.27 -3.62
C ALA A 263 14.19 2.90 -4.27
N VAL A 264 13.65 3.77 -5.13
CA VAL A 264 12.42 3.47 -5.89
C VAL A 264 12.58 2.20 -6.72
N ALA A 265 13.63 2.12 -7.53
CA ALA A 265 13.88 0.95 -8.37
C ALA A 265 14.06 -0.34 -7.55
N VAL A 266 14.78 -0.29 -6.43
CA VAL A 266 15.01 -1.45 -5.55
C VAL A 266 13.72 -1.88 -4.85
N TRP A 267 12.95 -0.94 -4.33
CA TRP A 267 11.67 -1.23 -3.69
C TRP A 267 10.64 -1.79 -4.68
N ASP A 268 10.54 -1.23 -5.88
CA ASP A 268 9.67 -1.76 -6.93
C ASP A 268 10.05 -3.21 -7.29
N PHE A 269 11.35 -3.49 -7.45
CA PHE A 269 11.84 -4.84 -7.68
C PHE A 269 11.47 -5.80 -6.54
N VAL A 270 11.73 -5.42 -5.29
CA VAL A 270 11.45 -6.26 -4.11
C VAL A 270 9.95 -6.49 -3.94
N VAL A 271 9.12 -5.47 -4.11
CA VAL A 271 7.66 -5.59 -4.00
C VAL A 271 7.11 -6.50 -5.08
N VAL A 272 7.58 -6.37 -6.33
CA VAL A 272 7.19 -7.29 -7.43
C VAL A 272 7.60 -8.73 -7.12
N LEU A 273 8.81 -8.93 -6.60
CA LEU A 273 9.32 -10.25 -6.23
C LEU A 273 8.48 -10.89 -5.11
N LEU A 274 8.24 -10.17 -4.02
CA LEU A 274 7.51 -10.65 -2.86
C LEU A 274 6.03 -10.90 -3.17
N ASN A 275 5.38 -9.98 -3.88
CA ASN A 275 4.01 -10.18 -4.37
C ASN A 275 3.94 -11.36 -5.34
N GLY A 276 4.92 -11.50 -6.22
CA GLY A 276 5.02 -12.62 -7.14
C GLY A 276 5.02 -13.97 -6.41
N LEU A 277 5.93 -14.10 -5.45
CA LEU A 277 6.06 -15.29 -4.61
C LEU A 277 4.80 -15.54 -3.78
N ILE A 278 4.24 -14.53 -3.13
CA ILE A 278 3.12 -14.79 -2.22
C ILE A 278 1.82 -15.15 -2.95
N PHE A 279 1.52 -14.55 -4.11
CA PHE A 279 0.33 -14.92 -4.88
C PHE A 279 0.41 -16.36 -5.42
N ILE A 280 1.59 -16.79 -5.91
CA ILE A 280 1.75 -18.19 -6.33
C ILE A 280 1.67 -19.15 -5.13
N LEU A 281 2.25 -18.77 -3.98
CA LEU A 281 2.21 -19.56 -2.75
C LEU A 281 0.79 -19.69 -2.18
N ILE A 282 -0.03 -18.63 -2.23
CA ILE A 282 -1.47 -18.67 -1.91
C ILE A 282 -2.15 -19.75 -2.77
N GLY A 283 -1.92 -19.75 -4.08
CA GLY A 283 -2.49 -20.75 -4.98
C GLY A 283 -2.09 -22.18 -4.62
N LEU A 284 -0.80 -22.39 -4.33
CA LEU A 284 -0.22 -23.69 -3.99
C LEU A 284 -0.75 -24.29 -2.68
N GLN A 285 -1.28 -23.49 -1.76
CA GLN A 285 -1.76 -23.98 -0.48
C GLN A 285 -3.14 -24.65 -0.53
N LEU A 286 -3.98 -24.35 -1.53
CA LEU A 286 -5.37 -24.83 -1.53
C LEU A 286 -5.51 -26.36 -1.46
N PRO A 287 -4.76 -27.17 -2.24
CA PRO A 287 -4.88 -28.62 -2.18
C PRO A 287 -4.61 -29.17 -0.78
N HIS A 288 -3.60 -28.64 -0.10
CA HIS A 288 -3.23 -29.07 1.24
C HIS A 288 -4.33 -28.78 2.28
N VAL A 289 -4.97 -27.61 2.15
CA VAL A 289 -6.07 -27.22 3.05
C VAL A 289 -7.32 -28.07 2.82
N VAL A 290 -7.58 -28.46 1.56
CA VAL A 290 -8.68 -29.39 1.23
C VAL A 290 -8.41 -30.78 1.81
N ASP A 291 -7.20 -31.32 1.63
CA ASP A 291 -6.82 -32.64 2.14
C ASP A 291 -6.82 -32.72 3.67
N ALA A 292 -6.60 -31.59 4.34
CA ALA A 292 -6.61 -31.48 5.80
C ALA A 292 -8.03 -31.54 6.41
N ILE A 293 -9.09 -31.43 5.62
CA ILE A 293 -10.48 -31.50 6.08
C ILE A 293 -11.05 -32.89 5.80
N LYS A 294 -11.29 -33.66 6.88
CA LYS A 294 -11.91 -34.99 6.80
C LYS A 294 -13.36 -34.94 7.28
N GLY A 295 -14.25 -35.65 6.58
CA GLY A 295 -15.63 -35.89 7.04
C GLY A 295 -16.69 -34.85 6.65
N GLN A 296 -16.37 -33.86 5.82
CA GLN A 296 -17.36 -32.95 5.21
C GLN A 296 -17.43 -33.16 3.69
N SER A 297 -18.61 -32.97 3.10
CA SER A 297 -18.75 -33.03 1.64
C SER A 297 -18.15 -31.78 0.99
N LEU A 298 -17.54 -31.93 -0.19
CA LEU A 298 -16.99 -30.80 -0.95
C LEU A 298 -18.04 -29.71 -1.22
N GLY A 299 -19.29 -30.10 -1.50
CA GLY A 299 -20.39 -29.16 -1.72
C GLY A 299 -20.69 -28.30 -0.48
N GLN A 300 -20.61 -28.89 0.71
CA GLN A 300 -20.83 -28.17 1.97
C GLN A 300 -19.69 -27.20 2.29
N LEU A 301 -18.44 -27.59 2.00
CA LEU A 301 -17.27 -26.72 2.13
C LEU A 301 -17.38 -25.52 1.18
N VAL A 302 -17.66 -25.77 -0.09
CA VAL A 302 -17.86 -24.71 -1.10
C VAL A 302 -19.00 -23.78 -0.68
N TRP A 303 -20.09 -24.31 -0.14
CA TRP A 303 -21.19 -23.50 0.39
C TRP A 303 -20.73 -22.57 1.51
N PHE A 304 -19.99 -23.06 2.51
CA PHE A 304 -19.46 -22.20 3.58
C PHE A 304 -18.52 -21.13 3.05
N GLY A 305 -17.61 -21.49 2.14
CA GLY A 305 -16.72 -20.54 1.48
C GLY A 305 -17.48 -19.44 0.73
N LEU A 306 -18.47 -19.81 -0.08
CA LEU A 306 -19.32 -18.87 -0.82
C LEU A 306 -20.18 -17.99 0.10
N LEU A 307 -20.78 -18.59 1.14
CA LEU A 307 -21.62 -17.89 2.11
C LEU A 307 -20.84 -16.75 2.78
N ILE A 308 -19.66 -17.06 3.33
CA ILE A 308 -18.81 -16.06 3.98
C ILE A 308 -18.29 -15.05 2.97
N SER A 309 -17.86 -15.49 1.78
CA SER A 309 -17.42 -14.58 0.71
C SER A 309 -18.50 -13.57 0.34
N LEU A 310 -19.73 -14.02 0.07
CA LEU A 310 -20.84 -13.14 -0.28
C LEU A 310 -21.21 -12.23 0.88
N THR A 311 -21.21 -12.75 2.11
CA THR A 311 -21.48 -11.98 3.33
C THR A 311 -20.48 -10.82 3.46
N THR A 312 -19.18 -11.09 3.25
CA THR A 312 -18.14 -10.04 3.33
C THR A 312 -18.32 -8.96 2.27
N VAL A 313 -18.78 -9.32 1.06
CA VAL A 313 -19.06 -8.36 -0.01
C VAL A 313 -20.30 -7.53 0.32
N VAL A 314 -21.39 -8.18 0.73
CA VAL A 314 -22.64 -7.51 1.09
C VAL A 314 -22.42 -6.53 2.24
N ILE A 315 -21.70 -6.93 3.30
CA ILE A 315 -21.40 -6.04 4.42
C ILE A 315 -20.58 -4.85 3.95
N ARG A 316 -19.59 -5.03 3.06
CA ARG A 316 -18.82 -3.90 2.55
C ARG A 316 -19.71 -2.93 1.76
N PHE A 317 -20.57 -3.43 0.88
CA PHE A 317 -21.52 -2.58 0.17
C PHE A 317 -22.42 -1.81 1.13
N LEU A 318 -23.09 -2.52 2.04
CA LEU A 318 -23.98 -1.89 3.02
C LEU A 318 -23.24 -0.88 3.89
N GLY A 319 -22.07 -1.26 4.41
CA GLY A 319 -21.27 -0.45 5.31
C GLY A 319 -20.72 0.82 4.67
N ILE A 320 -20.23 0.75 3.42
CA ILE A 320 -19.71 1.92 2.71
C ILE A 320 -20.84 2.87 2.30
N PHE A 321 -21.97 2.36 1.79
CA PHE A 321 -23.13 3.21 1.48
C PHE A 321 -23.74 3.83 2.74
N LEU A 322 -23.78 3.09 3.85
CA LEU A 322 -24.23 3.62 5.13
C LEU A 322 -23.28 4.70 5.65
N ALA A 323 -21.97 4.45 5.64
CA ALA A 323 -20.97 5.42 6.06
C ALA A 323 -21.02 6.71 5.23
N ASP A 324 -21.17 6.60 3.90
CA ASP A 324 -21.32 7.75 3.00
C ASP A 324 -22.62 8.53 3.28
N THR A 325 -23.74 7.81 3.48
CA THR A 325 -25.03 8.44 3.80
C THR A 325 -24.97 9.20 5.13
N VAL A 326 -24.44 8.56 6.17
CA VAL A 326 -24.29 9.18 7.51
C VAL A 326 -23.35 10.38 7.46
N SER A 327 -22.18 10.24 6.83
CA SER A 327 -21.21 11.33 6.71
C SER A 327 -21.80 12.49 5.90
N THR A 328 -22.52 12.22 4.81
CA THR A 328 -23.18 13.24 3.99
C THR A 328 -24.27 13.98 4.76
N GLN A 329 -25.09 13.29 5.55
CA GLN A 329 -26.11 13.92 6.39
C GLN A 329 -25.49 14.80 7.49
N ALA A 330 -24.47 14.29 8.19
CA ALA A 330 -23.76 15.04 9.23
C ALA A 330 -23.07 16.29 8.66
N ARG A 331 -22.42 16.17 7.50
CA ARG A 331 -21.75 17.29 6.82
C ARG A 331 -22.73 18.31 6.28
N LYS A 332 -23.89 17.88 5.76
CA LYS A 332 -24.97 18.78 5.35
C LYS A 332 -25.48 19.62 6.53
N ALA A 333 -25.60 19.02 7.72
CA ALA A 333 -25.98 19.74 8.94
C ALA A 333 -24.92 20.78 9.38
N LEU A 334 -23.65 20.56 9.02
CA LEU A 334 -22.53 21.45 9.31
C LEU A 334 -22.17 22.40 8.14
N HIS A 335 -22.98 22.46 7.08
CA HIS A 335 -22.70 23.23 5.85
C HIS A 335 -21.36 22.89 5.17
N LEU A 336 -20.92 21.64 5.28
CA LEU A 336 -19.70 21.12 4.66
C LEU A 336 -20.01 20.32 3.39
N LEU A 337 -19.05 20.28 2.47
CA LEU A 337 -19.13 19.43 1.27
C LEU A 337 -19.10 17.93 1.65
N PRO A 338 -19.81 17.07 0.89
CA PRO A 338 -19.82 15.63 1.12
C PRO A 338 -18.44 15.02 0.90
N VAL A 339 -18.15 13.91 1.60
CA VAL A 339 -16.89 13.18 1.42
C VAL A 339 -16.80 12.62 0.00
N PHE A 340 -17.86 11.97 -0.48
CA PHE A 340 -17.91 11.47 -1.84
C PHE A 340 -18.80 12.36 -2.71
N PRO A 341 -18.29 12.90 -3.83
CA PRO A 341 -19.04 13.84 -4.66
C PRO A 341 -20.12 13.16 -5.52
N SER A 342 -20.07 11.83 -5.69
CA SER A 342 -21.01 11.08 -6.52
C SER A 342 -21.10 9.62 -6.05
N TYR A 343 -22.29 9.03 -6.20
CA TYR A 343 -22.55 7.60 -5.96
C TYR A 343 -21.59 6.67 -6.72
N LYS A 344 -21.01 7.14 -7.84
CA LYS A 344 -19.97 6.41 -8.59
C LYS A 344 -18.75 6.13 -7.71
N HIS A 345 -18.33 7.10 -6.88
CA HIS A 345 -17.16 6.95 -6.00
C HIS A 345 -17.45 5.93 -4.90
N THR A 346 -18.62 6.04 -4.26
CA THR A 346 -19.09 5.13 -3.22
C THR A 346 -19.22 3.70 -3.76
N THR A 347 -19.77 3.53 -4.96
CA THR A 347 -19.92 2.23 -5.62
C THR A 347 -18.56 1.60 -5.93
N LEU A 348 -17.61 2.37 -6.48
CA LEU A 348 -16.28 1.86 -6.79
C LEU A 348 -15.53 1.45 -5.51
N LEU A 349 -15.61 2.28 -4.46
CA LEU A 349 -14.98 2.00 -3.17
C LEU A 349 -15.57 0.74 -2.50
N ALA A 350 -16.89 0.59 -2.55
CA ALA A 350 -17.61 -0.60 -2.06
C ALA A 350 -17.22 -1.87 -2.83
N TYR A 351 -17.04 -1.76 -4.14
CA TYR A 351 -16.68 -2.89 -4.99
C TYR A 351 -15.25 -3.37 -4.73
N ILE A 352 -14.31 -2.43 -4.52
CA ILE A 352 -12.91 -2.76 -4.29
C ILE A 352 -12.76 -3.35 -2.89
N SER A 353 -12.60 -4.67 -2.84
CA SER A 353 -12.61 -5.45 -1.60
C SER A 353 -11.74 -6.70 -1.70
N MET A 354 -10.57 -6.60 -2.32
CA MET A 354 -9.69 -7.77 -2.48
C MET A 354 -9.14 -8.16 -1.12
N ARG A 355 -9.17 -9.45 -0.77
CA ARG A 355 -8.45 -9.97 0.41
C ARG A 355 -7.12 -10.52 -0.09
N GLY A 356 -6.10 -10.40 0.74
CA GLY A 356 -4.75 -10.71 0.30
C GLY A 356 -3.90 -11.35 1.37
N ILE A 357 -2.65 -10.90 1.39
CA ILE A 357 -1.54 -11.54 2.11
C ILE A 357 -1.80 -11.61 3.62
N VAL A 358 -2.30 -10.52 4.20
CA VAL A 358 -2.46 -10.41 5.66
C VAL A 358 -3.52 -11.38 6.15
N SER A 359 -4.62 -11.55 5.42
CA SER A 359 -5.65 -12.56 5.72
C SER A 359 -5.07 -13.96 5.71
N LEU A 360 -4.24 -14.30 4.71
CA LEU A 360 -3.57 -15.60 4.68
C LEU A 360 -2.64 -15.77 5.88
N ALA A 361 -1.79 -14.78 6.15
CA ALA A 361 -0.81 -14.81 7.23
C ALA A 361 -1.49 -15.01 8.59
N ALA A 362 -2.57 -14.27 8.84
CA ALA A 362 -3.39 -14.39 10.05
C ALA A 362 -4.10 -15.75 10.15
N ALA A 363 -4.57 -16.31 9.04
CA ALA A 363 -5.17 -17.64 9.06
C ALA A 363 -4.14 -18.73 9.38
N LEU A 364 -2.92 -18.61 8.83
CA LEU A 364 -1.82 -19.54 9.09
C LEU A 364 -1.26 -19.42 10.51
N SER A 365 -1.34 -18.24 11.12
CA SER A 365 -0.87 -18.00 12.50
C SER A 365 -1.82 -18.53 13.57
N ILE A 366 -3.00 -19.06 13.20
CA ILE A 366 -3.88 -19.74 14.15
C ILE A 366 -3.11 -20.92 14.77
N PRO A 367 -2.93 -20.92 16.10
CA PRO A 367 -2.15 -21.95 16.76
C PRO A 367 -2.87 -23.30 16.67
N GLU A 368 -2.11 -24.39 16.59
CA GLU A 368 -2.69 -25.73 16.58
C GLU A 368 -3.39 -26.06 17.92
N ARG A 369 -2.86 -25.51 19.02
CA ARG A 369 -3.40 -25.63 20.36
C ARG A 369 -3.58 -24.26 20.99
N LEU A 370 -4.69 -24.08 21.66
CA LEU A 370 -4.95 -22.90 22.50
C LEU A 370 -3.99 -22.90 23.71
N PRO A 371 -3.82 -21.75 24.39
CA PRO A 371 -2.97 -21.64 25.57
C PRO A 371 -3.33 -22.63 26.71
N ASN A 372 -4.58 -23.08 26.74
CA ASN A 372 -5.09 -24.11 27.68
C ASN A 372 -4.75 -25.56 27.25
N GLY A 373 -4.00 -25.75 26.16
CA GLY A 373 -3.57 -27.06 25.64
C GLY A 373 -4.60 -27.77 24.75
N LEU A 374 -5.83 -27.27 24.65
CA LEU A 374 -6.87 -27.88 23.81
C LEU A 374 -6.62 -27.59 22.32
N PRO A 375 -6.99 -28.51 21.40
CA PRO A 375 -6.90 -28.25 19.97
C PRO A 375 -7.77 -27.05 19.58
N CYS A 376 -7.25 -26.18 18.72
CA CYS A 376 -8.00 -25.01 18.26
C CYS A 376 -9.22 -25.46 17.42
N PRO A 377 -10.46 -25.17 17.85
CA PRO A 377 -11.65 -25.63 17.17
C PRO A 377 -11.76 -24.98 15.78
N GLY A 378 -12.09 -25.79 14.78
CA GLY A 378 -12.40 -25.30 13.43
C GLY A 378 -11.22 -24.74 12.62
N ARG A 379 -9.97 -24.83 13.09
CA ARG A 379 -8.78 -24.24 12.43
C ARG A 379 -8.70 -24.52 10.92
N ASN A 380 -8.77 -25.80 10.51
CA ASN A 380 -8.66 -26.17 9.10
C ASN A 380 -9.83 -25.63 8.26
N LEU A 381 -11.02 -25.54 8.86
CA LEU A 381 -12.19 -24.98 8.19
C LEU A 381 -12.07 -23.45 8.05
N ILE A 382 -11.54 -22.76 9.06
CA ILE A 382 -11.25 -21.32 8.99
C ILE A 382 -10.22 -21.03 7.89
N LEU A 383 -9.14 -21.83 7.83
CA LEU A 383 -8.14 -21.76 6.76
C LEU A 383 -8.81 -21.90 5.39
N PHE A 384 -9.60 -22.96 5.19
CA PHE A 384 -10.30 -23.22 3.94
C PHE A 384 -11.24 -22.08 3.53
N ILE A 385 -12.07 -21.59 4.45
CA ILE A 385 -12.99 -20.48 4.18
C ILE A 385 -12.20 -19.22 3.84
N THR A 386 -11.11 -18.92 4.55
CA THR A 386 -10.25 -17.78 4.25
C THR A 386 -9.69 -17.87 2.82
N PHE A 387 -9.24 -19.04 2.41
CA PHE A 387 -8.81 -19.29 1.03
C PHE A 387 -9.92 -19.07 0.02
N CYS A 388 -11.14 -19.56 0.28
CA CYS A 388 -12.29 -19.30 -0.57
C CYS A 388 -12.58 -17.79 -0.69
N VAL A 389 -12.51 -17.04 0.41
CA VAL A 389 -12.72 -15.58 0.40
C VAL A 389 -11.63 -14.88 -0.40
N ILE A 390 -10.36 -15.24 -0.22
CA ILE A 390 -9.24 -14.68 -1.00
C ILE A 390 -9.46 -14.97 -2.48
N LEU A 391 -9.73 -16.22 -2.88
CA LEU A 391 -9.97 -16.58 -4.28
C LEU A 391 -11.19 -15.85 -4.86
N PHE A 392 -12.31 -15.83 -4.15
CA PHE A 392 -13.53 -15.17 -4.61
C PHE A 392 -13.33 -13.67 -4.83
N THR A 393 -12.58 -13.02 -3.96
CA THR A 393 -12.42 -11.55 -3.97
C THR A 393 -11.27 -11.12 -4.87
N LEU A 394 -10.13 -11.81 -4.82
CA LEU A 394 -8.98 -11.53 -5.67
C LEU A 394 -9.22 -11.96 -7.13
N VAL A 395 -9.66 -13.21 -7.36
CA VAL A 395 -9.87 -13.73 -8.72
C VAL A 395 -11.24 -13.30 -9.24
N GLY A 396 -12.31 -13.49 -8.47
CA GLY A 396 -13.67 -13.15 -8.90
C GLY A 396 -13.89 -11.65 -9.03
N GLN A 397 -13.87 -10.91 -7.91
CA GLN A 397 -14.08 -9.45 -7.97
C GLN A 397 -12.96 -8.73 -8.73
N GLY A 398 -11.70 -9.15 -8.58
CA GLY A 398 -10.57 -8.54 -9.29
C GLY A 398 -10.66 -8.65 -10.81
N SER A 399 -11.19 -9.76 -11.35
CA SER A 399 -11.37 -9.92 -12.81
C SER A 399 -12.49 -9.02 -13.36
N ILE A 400 -13.50 -8.72 -12.54
CA ILE A 400 -14.66 -7.90 -12.93
C ILE A 400 -14.40 -6.41 -12.68
N LEU A 401 -13.47 -6.04 -11.80
CA LEU A 401 -13.13 -4.65 -11.46
C LEU A 401 -12.86 -3.76 -12.70
N PRO A 402 -12.06 -4.17 -13.71
CA PRO A 402 -11.83 -3.35 -14.91
C PRO A 402 -13.13 -3.02 -15.66
N ILE A 403 -14.09 -3.96 -15.68
CA ILE A 403 -15.40 -3.76 -16.31
C ILE A 403 -16.21 -2.74 -15.51
N VAL A 404 -16.22 -2.85 -14.19
CA VAL A 404 -16.91 -1.91 -13.28
C VAL A 404 -16.36 -0.49 -13.43
N ILE A 405 -15.03 -0.33 -13.46
CA ILE A 405 -14.39 0.98 -13.63
C ILE A 405 -14.81 1.63 -14.95
N ARG A 406 -14.79 0.87 -16.06
CA ARG A 406 -15.24 1.35 -17.37
C ARG A 406 -16.72 1.70 -17.39
N ALA A 407 -17.57 0.87 -16.76
CA ALA A 407 -19.01 1.09 -16.69
C ALA A 407 -19.38 2.35 -15.89
N LEU A 408 -18.61 2.67 -14.84
CA LEU A 408 -18.79 3.89 -14.06
C LEU A 408 -18.27 5.16 -14.77
N GLN A 409 -17.61 5.01 -15.93
CA GLN A 409 -17.03 6.10 -16.73
C GLN A 409 -15.95 6.90 -15.97
N PHE A 410 -15.23 6.26 -15.03
CA PHE A 410 -14.02 6.85 -14.46
C PHE A 410 -12.93 6.89 -15.55
N GLY A 411 -12.34 8.08 -15.76
CA GLY A 411 -11.33 8.33 -16.81
C GLY A 411 -11.78 9.26 -17.96
N GLN A 412 -13.02 9.75 -17.97
CA GLN A 412 -13.50 10.73 -18.98
C GLN A 412 -13.68 12.16 -18.42
N GLN A 413 -13.61 12.34 -17.10
CA GLN A 413 -13.71 13.64 -16.44
C GLN A 413 -12.66 13.72 -15.32
N SER A 414 -11.50 14.28 -15.62
CA SER A 414 -10.62 14.87 -14.61
C SER A 414 -10.69 16.39 -14.74
N THR A 415 -11.80 16.94 -14.25
CA THR A 415 -11.93 18.35 -13.93
C THR A 415 -11.00 18.67 -12.74
N ASP A 416 -10.25 19.77 -12.85
CA ASP A 416 -9.51 20.49 -11.79
C ASP A 416 -8.06 20.12 -11.43
N TYR A 417 -7.34 19.30 -12.21
CA TYR A 417 -5.87 19.31 -12.14
C TYR A 417 -5.32 20.45 -13.00
N LEU A 418 -4.33 21.17 -12.48
CA LEU A 418 -3.52 22.05 -13.32
C LEU A 418 -2.90 21.18 -14.41
N SER A 419 -3.02 21.59 -15.67
CA SER A 419 -2.38 20.88 -16.76
C SER A 419 -0.87 20.79 -16.49
N ARG A 420 -0.19 19.73 -16.96
CA ARG A 420 1.28 19.59 -16.87
C ARG A 420 1.99 20.88 -17.29
N GLN A 421 1.43 21.60 -18.26
CA GLN A 421 1.92 22.88 -18.74
C GLN A 421 1.76 24.00 -17.70
N GLU A 422 0.63 24.10 -17.01
CA GLU A 422 0.39 25.13 -16.00
C GLU A 422 1.27 24.90 -14.75
N ILE A 423 1.49 23.64 -14.37
CA ILE A 423 2.43 23.26 -13.31
C ILE A 423 3.86 23.66 -13.70
N ARG A 424 4.31 23.27 -14.91
CA ARG A 424 5.63 23.67 -15.43
C ARG A 424 5.80 25.18 -15.48
N ARG A 425 4.76 25.92 -15.86
CA ARG A 425 4.76 27.38 -15.90
C ARG A 425 4.94 28.00 -14.52
N ARG A 426 4.25 27.48 -13.50
CA ARG A 426 4.41 27.95 -12.11
C ARG A 426 5.80 27.65 -11.55
N LEU A 427 6.28 26.41 -11.74
CA LEU A 427 7.64 26.01 -11.33
C LEU A 427 8.70 26.91 -11.98
N SER A 428 8.59 27.13 -13.29
CA SER A 428 9.55 27.94 -14.05
C SER A 428 9.50 29.42 -13.66
N ARG A 429 8.31 29.98 -13.40
CA ARG A 429 8.15 31.35 -12.89
C ARG A 429 8.78 31.54 -11.51
N LYS A 430 8.57 30.59 -10.60
CA LYS A 430 9.19 30.63 -9.27
C LYS A 430 10.70 30.50 -9.35
N ALA A 431 11.21 29.61 -10.21
CA ALA A 431 12.64 29.48 -10.46
C ALA A 431 13.25 30.80 -10.96
N LEU A 432 12.60 31.46 -11.94
CA LEU A 432 13.02 32.76 -12.45
C LEU A 432 13.04 33.84 -11.38
N ALA A 433 12.01 33.93 -10.53
CA ALA A 433 11.95 34.92 -9.47
C ALA A 433 13.14 34.80 -8.50
N VAL A 434 13.55 33.56 -8.17
CA VAL A 434 14.71 33.33 -7.31
C VAL A 434 16.02 33.62 -8.04
N ILE A 435 16.14 33.28 -9.33
CA ILE A 435 17.32 33.62 -10.14
C ILE A 435 17.52 35.14 -10.14
N HIS A 436 16.46 35.92 -10.38
CA HIS A 436 16.52 37.38 -10.30
C HIS A 436 16.95 37.87 -8.92
N GLN A 437 16.38 37.31 -7.85
CA GLN A 437 16.74 37.69 -6.49
C GLN A 437 18.23 37.43 -6.17
N VAL A 438 18.77 36.29 -6.60
CA VAL A 438 20.19 35.95 -6.39
C VAL A 438 21.11 36.85 -7.21
N VAL A 439 20.73 37.16 -8.46
CA VAL A 439 21.44 38.10 -9.33
C VAL A 439 21.51 39.49 -8.70
N ASP A 440 20.39 39.97 -8.17
CA ASP A 440 20.29 41.29 -7.54
C ASP A 440 21.10 41.36 -6.23
N GLN A 441 21.06 40.30 -5.41
CA GLN A 441 21.78 40.24 -4.13
C GLN A 441 23.31 40.18 -4.30
N GLU A 442 23.79 39.46 -5.31
CA GLU A 442 25.22 39.27 -5.56
C GLU A 442 25.79 40.35 -6.52
N GLY A 443 24.96 41.30 -6.98
CA GLY A 443 25.37 42.37 -7.91
C GLY A 443 25.88 41.85 -9.25
N LEU A 444 25.43 40.66 -9.66
CA LEU A 444 25.95 39.95 -10.83
C LEU A 444 25.46 40.64 -12.11
N THR A 445 26.38 41.18 -12.90
CA THR A 445 26.09 41.81 -14.19
C THR A 445 26.99 41.22 -15.28
N GLY A 446 26.40 40.89 -16.42
CA GLY A 446 27.11 40.30 -17.56
C GLY A 446 26.18 39.58 -18.52
N ASP A 447 26.65 39.35 -19.75
CA ASP A 447 25.87 38.70 -20.81
C ASP A 447 25.41 37.29 -20.41
N THR A 448 26.16 36.59 -19.55
CA THR A 448 25.84 35.25 -19.04
C THR A 448 24.65 35.24 -18.07
N VAL A 449 24.48 36.31 -17.27
CA VAL A 449 23.33 36.45 -16.37
C VAL A 449 22.07 36.69 -17.20
N LYS A 450 22.17 37.55 -18.22
CA LYS A 450 21.11 37.74 -19.21
C LYS A 450 20.81 36.44 -19.94
N GLU A 451 21.82 35.67 -20.36
CA GLU A 451 21.63 34.40 -21.06
C GLU A 451 20.96 33.33 -20.18
N ILE A 452 21.25 33.27 -18.87
CA ILE A 452 20.59 32.33 -17.94
C ILE A 452 19.15 32.76 -17.66
N ILE A 453 18.92 34.07 -17.45
CA ILE A 453 17.57 34.63 -17.34
C ILE A 453 16.82 34.34 -18.63
N ASP A 454 17.36 34.69 -19.79
CA ASP A 454 16.77 34.49 -21.11
C ASP A 454 16.55 33.01 -21.40
N ARG A 455 17.45 32.09 -21.03
CA ARG A 455 17.26 30.63 -21.17
C ARG A 455 16.13 30.11 -20.29
N HIS A 456 15.99 30.60 -19.05
CA HIS A 456 14.87 30.21 -18.19
C HIS A 456 13.55 30.92 -18.57
N GLN A 457 13.61 32.15 -19.09
CA GLN A 457 12.51 32.93 -19.66
C GLN A 457 12.04 32.29 -20.97
N GLN A 458 12.99 31.80 -21.78
CA GLN A 458 12.79 30.98 -22.96
C GLN A 458 12.21 29.64 -22.56
N ARG A 459 12.67 28.95 -21.51
CA ARG A 459 12.06 27.70 -21.03
C ARG A 459 10.61 27.85 -20.55
N VAL A 460 10.21 29.06 -20.09
CA VAL A 460 8.81 29.45 -19.84
C VAL A 460 8.02 29.63 -21.14
N ASN A 461 8.69 30.04 -22.22
CA ASN A 461 8.12 30.31 -23.55
C ASN A 461 8.26 29.14 -24.56
N GLU A 462 9.19 28.20 -24.35
CA GLU A 462 9.68 27.15 -25.26
C GLU A 462 9.06 25.78 -24.92
N LEU A 463 7.73 25.72 -24.92
CA LEU A 463 7.03 24.47 -25.20
C LEU A 463 6.92 24.22 -26.72
N GLU A 464 7.60 25.01 -27.55
CA GLU A 464 7.73 24.81 -29.00
C GLU A 464 9.20 24.93 -29.48
N ARG A 465 9.74 23.77 -29.86
CA ARG A 465 10.95 23.46 -30.67
C ARG A 465 12.36 23.77 -30.15
N LYS A 466 13.22 22.78 -30.45
CA LYS A 466 14.66 22.64 -30.23
C LYS A 466 15.47 23.39 -31.30
N ASP A 467 16.62 23.92 -30.90
CA ASP A 467 17.91 23.52 -31.49
C ASP A 467 19.09 23.80 -30.53
N PRO A 468 20.11 22.94 -30.44
CA PRO A 468 21.26 23.15 -29.56
C PRO A 468 22.45 23.69 -30.35
N GLU A 469 23.10 24.76 -29.88
CA GLU A 469 24.56 24.83 -29.97
C GLU A 469 25.18 25.92 -29.09
N LYS A 470 26.30 25.52 -28.47
CA LYS A 470 27.31 26.29 -27.73
C LYS A 470 27.02 26.65 -26.27
N ALA A 471 27.72 25.96 -25.37
CA ALA A 471 28.32 26.60 -24.20
C ALA A 471 29.52 25.77 -23.74
N GLU A 472 30.71 26.36 -23.80
CA GLU A 472 31.85 25.87 -23.03
C GLU A 472 32.62 27.08 -22.48
N CYS A 473 32.11 27.62 -21.37
CA CYS A 473 32.91 28.30 -20.35
C CYS A 473 32.08 28.52 -19.07
N GLN A 474 32.67 28.14 -17.93
CA GLN A 474 32.18 28.36 -16.54
C GLN A 474 31.12 27.38 -15.99
N HIS A 475 31.49 26.10 -15.93
CA HIS A 475 30.71 25.01 -15.30
C HIS A 475 30.33 25.24 -13.83
N GLN A 476 31.08 26.03 -13.04
CA GLN A 476 30.83 26.17 -11.60
C GLN A 476 29.69 27.13 -11.24
N LEU A 477 29.59 28.28 -11.93
CA LEU A 477 28.51 29.26 -11.68
C LEU A 477 27.18 28.78 -12.27
N SER A 478 27.21 28.21 -13.48
CA SER A 478 26.05 27.58 -14.10
C SER A 478 25.50 26.44 -13.22
N ARG A 479 26.38 25.57 -12.69
CA ARG A 479 25.99 24.50 -11.76
C ARG A 479 25.36 25.03 -10.48
N LYS A 480 25.94 26.06 -9.84
CA LYS A 480 25.38 26.64 -8.61
C LYS A 480 23.97 27.19 -8.86
N LEU A 481 23.76 27.91 -9.96
CA LEU A 481 22.46 28.44 -10.35
C LEU A 481 21.46 27.34 -10.73
N THR A 482 21.89 26.31 -11.46
CA THR A 482 21.04 25.14 -11.81
C THR A 482 20.62 24.37 -10.57
N LEU A 483 21.54 24.08 -9.65
CA LEU A 483 21.22 23.37 -8.40
C LEU A 483 20.30 24.20 -7.49
N SER A 484 20.52 25.51 -7.37
CA SER A 484 19.61 26.40 -6.63
C SER A 484 18.22 26.48 -7.28
N SER A 485 18.14 26.53 -8.61
CA SER A 485 16.87 26.49 -9.35
C SER A 485 16.11 25.18 -9.11
N ILE A 486 16.79 24.03 -9.15
CA ILE A 486 16.18 22.72 -8.88
C ILE A 486 15.65 22.64 -7.44
N GLN A 487 16.38 23.16 -6.45
CA GLN A 487 15.90 23.18 -5.06
C GLN A 487 14.60 23.99 -4.90
N VAL A 488 14.51 25.14 -5.56
CA VAL A 488 13.30 25.98 -5.55
C VAL A 488 12.15 25.29 -6.27
N GLN A 489 12.41 24.68 -7.43
CA GLN A 489 11.40 23.91 -8.17
C GLN A 489 10.90 22.73 -7.34
N ARG A 490 11.78 22.04 -6.61
CA ARG A 490 11.39 20.95 -5.70
C ARG A 490 10.54 21.47 -4.54
N ALA A 491 10.92 22.59 -3.93
CA ALA A 491 10.12 23.21 -2.86
C ALA A 491 8.72 23.61 -3.35
N GLU A 492 8.60 24.14 -4.56
CA GLU A 492 7.30 24.47 -5.15
C GLU A 492 6.50 23.23 -5.59
N LEU A 493 7.17 22.20 -6.11
CA LEU A 493 6.54 20.91 -6.42
C LEU A 493 5.93 20.28 -5.17
N LEU A 494 6.63 20.36 -4.03
CA LEU A 494 6.13 19.96 -2.72
C LEU A 494 4.94 20.83 -2.28
N ASN A 495 4.99 22.15 -2.46
CA ASN A 495 3.85 23.03 -2.16
C ASN A 495 2.62 22.67 -3.01
N LEU A 496 2.79 22.38 -4.30
CA LEU A 496 1.71 22.00 -5.21
C LEU A 496 1.10 20.64 -4.83
N ARG A 497 1.93 19.69 -4.39
CA ARG A 497 1.49 18.42 -3.80
C ARG A 497 0.70 18.65 -2.51
N ASP A 498 1.22 19.48 -1.61
CA ASP A 498 0.58 19.78 -0.34
C ASP A 498 -0.76 20.53 -0.54
N ALA A 499 -0.87 21.29 -1.64
CA ALA A 499 -2.08 21.97 -2.09
C ALA A 499 -3.08 21.10 -2.89
N GLN A 500 -2.73 19.85 -3.25
CA GLN A 500 -3.51 18.93 -4.12
C GLN A 500 -3.73 19.41 -5.56
N LEU A 501 -2.84 20.25 -6.09
CA LEU A 501 -2.97 20.77 -7.44
C LEU A 501 -2.30 19.89 -8.51
N ILE A 502 -1.64 18.80 -8.10
CA ILE A 502 -0.82 17.95 -8.96
C ILE A 502 -1.12 16.46 -8.80
N ASP A 503 -0.95 15.73 -9.92
CA ASP A 503 -0.99 14.29 -9.91
C ASP A 503 0.23 13.63 -9.18
N VAL A 504 0.25 12.35 -8.77
CA VAL A 504 1.17 11.62 -7.86
C VAL A 504 2.07 10.87 -8.81
N ASP A 505 1.48 10.22 -9.81
CA ASP A 505 2.22 9.73 -10.94
C ASP A 505 2.93 10.90 -11.63
N LEU A 506 2.24 12.04 -11.81
CA LEU A 506 2.87 13.26 -12.35
C LEU A 506 3.87 13.91 -11.37
N PHE A 507 3.62 13.90 -10.07
CA PHE A 507 4.55 14.40 -9.06
C PHE A 507 5.83 13.58 -9.07
N HIS A 508 5.72 12.25 -9.05
CA HIS A 508 6.88 11.36 -9.12
C HIS A 508 7.56 11.43 -10.49
N GLU A 509 6.83 11.61 -11.60
CA GLU A 509 7.42 11.84 -12.92
C GLU A 509 8.26 13.13 -12.91
N LEU A 510 7.71 14.24 -12.41
CA LEU A 510 8.41 15.53 -12.34
C LEU A 510 9.53 15.54 -11.30
N GLU A 511 9.36 14.84 -10.17
CA GLU A 511 10.40 14.65 -9.16
C GLU A 511 11.55 13.83 -9.76
N ASN A 512 11.25 12.78 -10.53
CA ASN A 512 12.26 12.02 -11.27
C ASN A 512 12.93 12.84 -12.38
N GLU A 513 12.20 13.73 -13.07
CA GLU A 513 12.80 14.68 -14.03
C GLU A 513 13.80 15.60 -13.31
N LEU A 514 13.38 16.24 -12.20
CA LEU A 514 14.26 17.10 -11.40
C LEU A 514 15.45 16.32 -10.83
N ASP A 515 15.24 15.07 -10.47
CA ASP A 515 16.30 14.19 -9.95
C ASP A 515 17.32 13.88 -11.03
N ARG A 516 16.88 13.58 -12.26
CA ARG A 516 17.78 13.40 -13.42
C ARG A 516 18.55 14.68 -13.76
N GLU A 517 17.89 15.83 -13.75
CA GLU A 517 18.54 17.13 -13.99
C GLU A 517 19.59 17.43 -12.91
N GLU A 518 19.29 17.14 -11.65
CA GLU A 518 20.22 17.35 -10.54
C GLU A 518 21.42 16.40 -10.64
N ILE A 519 21.18 15.14 -11.04
CA ILE A 519 22.23 14.15 -11.29
C ILE A 519 23.13 14.65 -12.42
N GLN A 520 22.57 15.02 -13.57
CA GLN A 520 23.34 15.53 -14.71
C GLN A 520 24.17 16.74 -14.31
N ALA A 521 23.59 17.72 -13.62
CA ALA A 521 24.29 18.90 -13.13
C ALA A 521 25.39 18.58 -12.09
N LYS A 522 25.30 17.42 -11.41
CA LYS A 522 26.33 16.93 -10.47
C LYS A 522 27.39 16.05 -11.12
N THR A 523 27.09 15.37 -12.24
CA THR A 523 27.99 14.42 -12.95
C THR A 523 28.76 15.03 -14.11
N SER A 524 28.49 16.29 -14.51
CA SER A 524 29.23 16.97 -15.60
C SER A 524 30.72 17.28 -15.29
N ASP A 525 31.31 16.63 -14.29
CA ASP A 525 32.67 16.82 -13.79
C ASP A 525 33.61 15.62 -14.09
N VAL A 526 33.26 14.72 -15.03
CA VAL A 526 34.17 13.65 -15.50
C VAL A 526 34.47 13.79 -16.99
#